data_AF-A0A7S0Q8I1-F1
#
_entry.id   AF-A0A7S0Q8I1-F1
#
_cell.length_a   1.000
_cell.length_b   1.000
_cell.length_c   1.000
_cell.angle_alpha   90.00
_cell.angle_beta   90.00
_cell.angle_gamma   90.00
#
_symmetry.space_group_name_H-M   'P 1'
#
loop_
_entity.id
_entity.type
_entity.pdbx_description
1 polymer ?
#
loop_
_entity_poly.entity_id
_entity_poly.type
_entity_poly.pdbx_seq_one_letter_code
_entity_poly.pdbx_strand_id
1 'polypeptide(L)'
;WANLVSDFEQLHSASGLRRLAQRGVLTDSQQDALSPFTPDQRHDVVLQWLCSRLVRCQGTHEDYSLDAISGYDFERRLDDQTLELREMTHLLLTDRAGRMPFAYVHIVQVLVDSLILYAAPALFPKIGVHSVGLVALLTLFYRGLLELAKSFLDPFNQSGYVDQTISADVLLREVNRDLHTMATGSRRLPLPVE
;
A
#
# COMPACT_ATOMS: atom_id res chain seq x y z
N TRP A 1 -2.48 18.05 8.99
CA TRP A 1 -1.40 17.28 8.35
C TRP A 1 -0.59 16.43 9.32
N ALA A 2 -0.96 16.37 10.61
CA ALA A 2 -0.29 15.55 11.63
C ALA A 2 -1.29 14.79 12.53
N ASN A 3 -2.41 14.32 11.97
CA ASN A 3 -3.14 13.25 12.64
C ASN A 3 -2.53 11.95 12.15
N LEU A 4 -1.86 11.25 13.07
CA LEU A 4 -1.40 9.90 12.85
C LEU A 4 -2.55 9.02 12.37
N VAL A 5 -2.19 8.11 11.48
CA VAL A 5 -3.02 7.14 10.79
C VAL A 5 -3.73 6.23 11.79
N SER A 6 -4.96 6.56 12.20
CA SER A 6 -5.75 5.73 13.11
C SER A 6 -6.32 4.46 12.47
N ASP A 7 -6.54 4.49 11.15
CA ASP A 7 -7.39 3.48 10.50
C ASP A 7 -6.63 2.16 10.26
N PHE A 8 -5.35 2.23 9.88
CA PHE A 8 -4.48 1.05 9.76
C PHE A 8 -3.69 0.74 11.04
N GLU A 9 -3.59 1.68 11.99
CA GLU A 9 -3.06 1.39 13.34
C GLU A 9 -3.88 0.32 14.06
N GLN A 10 -5.17 0.19 13.74
CA GLN A 10 -6.01 -0.86 14.32
C GLN A 10 -5.45 -2.25 14.00
N LEU A 11 -4.94 -2.50 12.79
CA LEU A 11 -4.33 -3.79 12.41
C LEU A 11 -2.99 -4.03 13.14
N HIS A 12 -2.30 -2.95 13.52
CA HIS A 12 -1.06 -2.97 14.30
C HIS A 12 -1.33 -3.13 15.80
N SER A 13 -2.56 -2.88 16.25
CA SER A 13 -2.96 -3.08 17.64
C SER A 13 -3.28 -4.56 17.93
N ALA A 14 -3.22 -4.95 19.21
CA ALA A 14 -3.61 -6.29 19.65
C ALA A 14 -5.07 -6.63 19.31
N SER A 15 -5.95 -5.63 19.17
CA SER A 15 -7.34 -5.85 18.77
C SER A 15 -7.48 -6.14 17.27
N GLY A 16 -6.63 -5.58 16.42
CA GLY A 16 -6.55 -5.91 14.99
C GLY A 16 -6.06 -7.32 14.75
N LEU A 17 -5.00 -7.74 15.45
CA LEU A 17 -4.52 -9.13 15.40
C LEU A 17 -5.62 -10.13 15.79
N ARG A 18 -6.39 -9.84 16.84
CA ARG A 18 -7.56 -10.65 17.23
C ARG A 18 -8.64 -10.69 16.15
N ARG A 19 -8.90 -9.56 15.47
CA ARG A 19 -9.86 -9.53 14.35
C ARG A 19 -9.38 -10.35 13.15
N LEU A 20 -8.08 -10.37 12.87
CA LEU A 20 -7.51 -11.24 11.83
C LEU A 20 -7.64 -12.72 12.18
N ALA A 21 -7.45 -13.09 13.44
CA ALA A 21 -7.68 -14.45 13.93
C ALA A 21 -9.16 -14.86 13.84
N GLN A 22 -10.08 -13.97 14.26
CA GLN A 22 -11.53 -14.18 14.14
C GLN A 22 -12.01 -14.36 12.69
N ARG A 23 -11.32 -13.71 11.73
CA ARG A 23 -11.59 -13.85 10.29
C ARG A 23 -10.92 -15.08 9.66
N GLY A 24 -10.16 -15.86 10.44
CA GLY A 24 -9.46 -17.06 9.97
C GLY A 24 -8.23 -16.78 9.11
N VAL A 25 -7.71 -15.55 9.10
CA VAL A 25 -6.50 -15.18 8.36
C VAL A 25 -5.24 -15.62 9.11
N LEU A 26 -5.29 -15.60 10.44
CA LEU A 26 -4.24 -16.04 11.35
C LEU A 26 -4.77 -17.13 12.27
N THR A 27 -3.97 -18.13 12.60
CA THR A 27 -4.31 -19.06 13.69
C THR A 27 -4.04 -18.41 15.05
N ASP A 28 -4.73 -18.87 16.09
CA ASP A 28 -4.52 -18.36 17.47
C ASP A 28 -3.04 -18.51 17.90
N SER A 29 -2.41 -19.61 17.52
CA SER A 29 -0.98 -19.86 17.76
C SER A 29 -0.05 -18.87 17.04
N GLN A 30 -0.41 -18.44 15.83
CA GLN A 30 0.34 -17.44 15.08
C GLN A 30 0.13 -16.04 15.66
N GLN A 31 -1.09 -15.75 16.13
CA GLN A 31 -1.40 -14.50 16.81
C GLN A 31 -0.54 -14.32 18.07
N ASP A 32 -0.44 -15.38 18.89
CA ASP A 32 0.37 -15.36 20.10
C ASP A 32 1.86 -15.18 19.78
N ALA A 33 2.34 -15.84 18.73
CA ALA A 33 3.71 -15.71 18.25
C ALA A 33 4.04 -14.33 17.63
N LEU A 34 3.04 -13.62 17.08
CA LEU A 34 3.19 -12.26 16.52
C LEU A 34 3.03 -11.14 17.55
N SER A 35 2.41 -11.44 18.69
CA SER A 35 2.13 -10.47 19.76
C SER A 35 3.37 -9.78 20.37
N PRO A 36 4.56 -10.42 20.51
CA PRO A 36 5.72 -9.76 21.12
C PRO A 36 6.48 -8.82 20.16
N PHE A 37 6.21 -8.87 18.85
CA PHE A 37 6.93 -8.08 17.85
C PHE A 37 6.32 -6.69 17.65
N THR A 38 7.18 -5.71 17.34
CA THR A 38 6.73 -4.36 17.02
C THR A 38 5.92 -4.38 15.72
N PRO A 39 4.92 -3.49 15.57
CA PRO A 39 4.02 -3.53 14.42
C PRO A 39 4.73 -3.45 13.07
N ASP A 40 5.78 -2.65 13.01
CA ASP A 40 6.61 -2.46 11.81
C ASP A 40 7.51 -3.67 11.51
N GLN A 41 7.62 -4.66 12.39
CA GLN A 41 8.40 -5.89 12.16
C GLN A 41 7.51 -7.10 11.87
N ARG A 42 6.20 -7.01 12.11
CA ARG A 42 5.30 -8.17 12.00
C ARG A 42 5.19 -8.70 10.57
N HIS A 43 5.22 -7.84 9.57
CA HIS A 43 5.18 -8.28 8.17
C HIS A 43 6.45 -9.05 7.79
N ASP A 44 7.62 -8.59 8.24
CA ASP A 44 8.90 -9.28 8.03
C ASP A 44 8.93 -10.65 8.70
N VAL A 45 8.36 -10.78 9.91
CA VAL A 45 8.24 -12.06 10.62
C VAL A 45 7.38 -13.06 9.83
N VAL A 46 6.26 -12.61 9.24
CA VAL A 46 5.41 -13.48 8.41
C VAL A 46 6.14 -13.94 7.15
N LEU A 47 6.91 -13.04 6.51
CA LEU A 47 7.75 -13.41 5.36
C LEU A 47 8.83 -14.40 5.74
N GLN A 48 9.49 -14.19 6.89
CA GLN A 48 10.48 -15.12 7.40
C GLN A 48 9.88 -16.51 7.69
N TRP A 49 8.65 -16.56 8.22
CA TRP A 49 7.93 -17.83 8.39
C TRP A 49 7.66 -18.52 7.06
N LEU A 50 7.24 -17.76 6.02
CA LEU A 50 7.03 -18.30 4.68
C LEU A 50 8.32 -18.91 4.13
N CYS A 51 9.43 -18.16 4.14
CA CYS A 51 10.73 -18.66 3.71
C CYS A 51 11.16 -19.90 4.51
N SER A 52 10.98 -19.90 5.84
CA SER A 52 11.33 -21.07 6.67
C SER A 52 10.50 -22.32 6.34
N ARG A 53 9.24 -22.15 5.91
CA ARG A 53 8.39 -23.26 5.47
C ARG A 53 8.82 -23.78 4.10
N LEU A 54 9.18 -22.89 3.17
CA LEU A 54 9.70 -23.28 1.86
C LEU A 54 10.97 -24.12 2.01
N VAL A 55 11.94 -23.67 2.81
CA VAL A 55 13.18 -24.40 3.09
C VAL A 55 12.92 -25.76 3.77
N ARG A 56 11.94 -25.85 4.66
CA ARG A 56 11.57 -27.14 5.29
C ARG A 56 10.91 -28.11 4.32
N CYS A 57 10.10 -27.61 3.39
CA CYS A 57 9.51 -28.43 2.34
C CYS A 57 10.60 -28.99 1.41
N GLN A 58 11.64 -28.22 1.11
CA GLN A 58 12.81 -28.67 0.35
C GLN A 58 13.59 -29.78 1.08
N GLY A 59 13.79 -29.65 2.39
CA GLY A 59 14.53 -30.66 3.17
C GLY A 59 13.78 -31.98 3.41
N THR A 60 12.47 -32.05 3.12
CA THR A 60 11.63 -33.26 3.35
C THR A 60 11.51 -34.12 2.07
N HIS A 61 12.24 -33.78 1.01
CA HIS A 61 12.22 -34.48 -0.28
C HIS A 61 12.88 -35.88 -0.28
N GLU A 62 13.25 -36.43 0.87
CA GLU A 62 13.86 -37.76 0.95
C GLU A 62 12.84 -38.91 0.81
N ASP A 63 11.52 -38.67 0.95
CA ASP A 63 10.54 -39.77 1.08
C ASP A 63 9.30 -39.70 0.17
N TYR A 64 9.12 -38.64 -0.65
CA TYR A 64 8.01 -38.57 -1.61
C TYR A 64 8.47 -38.05 -2.97
N SER A 65 8.22 -38.85 -4.02
CA SER A 65 8.57 -38.67 -5.43
C SER A 65 7.96 -37.42 -6.10
N LEU A 66 8.31 -36.22 -5.61
CA LEU A 66 8.11 -34.94 -6.29
C LEU A 66 9.32 -34.53 -7.16
N ASP A 67 10.31 -35.43 -7.30
CA ASP A 67 11.52 -35.24 -8.12
C ASP A 67 11.25 -35.04 -9.63
N ALA A 68 10.05 -35.35 -10.12
CA ALA A 68 9.76 -35.30 -11.55
C ALA A 68 9.25 -33.92 -12.06
N ILE A 69 8.83 -33.01 -11.17
CA ILE A 69 8.19 -31.73 -11.59
C ILE A 69 8.79 -30.51 -10.86
N SER A 70 9.37 -30.71 -9.67
CA SER A 70 10.03 -29.66 -8.88
C SER A 70 11.53 -29.65 -9.16
N GLY A 71 11.94 -29.14 -10.31
CA GLY A 71 13.37 -28.93 -10.60
C GLY A 71 13.98 -27.83 -9.73
N TYR A 72 15.32 -27.84 -9.58
CA TYR A 72 16.12 -26.77 -8.94
C TYR A 72 15.71 -25.36 -9.39
N ASP A 73 15.27 -25.22 -10.65
CA ASP A 73 14.81 -23.95 -11.23
C ASP A 73 13.48 -23.45 -10.64
N PHE A 74 12.60 -24.34 -10.22
CA PHE A 74 11.33 -23.98 -9.56
C PHE A 74 11.58 -23.43 -8.16
N GLU A 75 12.45 -24.09 -7.40
CA GLU A 75 12.82 -23.65 -6.05
C GLU A 75 13.51 -22.29 -6.06
N ARG A 76 14.47 -22.11 -6.96
CA ARG A 76 15.13 -20.82 -7.15
C ARG A 76 14.15 -19.72 -7.53
N ARG A 77 13.17 -20.04 -8.37
CA ARG A 77 12.14 -19.09 -8.78
C ARG A 77 11.19 -18.73 -7.63
N LEU A 78 10.88 -19.66 -6.74
CA LEU A 78 10.13 -19.37 -5.52
C LEU A 78 10.92 -18.44 -4.59
N ASP A 79 12.21 -18.72 -4.39
CA ASP A 79 13.07 -17.86 -3.57
C ASP A 79 13.15 -16.45 -4.16
N ASP A 80 13.39 -16.31 -5.46
CA ASP A 80 13.42 -15.01 -6.16
C ASP A 80 12.09 -14.24 -5.98
N GLN A 81 10.94 -14.92 -6.11
CA GLN A 81 9.63 -14.29 -5.90
C GLN A 81 9.39 -13.87 -4.44
N THR A 82 9.90 -14.62 -3.45
CA THR A 82 9.80 -14.19 -2.04
C THR A 82 10.66 -12.98 -1.73
N LEU A 83 11.85 -12.89 -2.35
CA LEU A 83 12.73 -11.72 -2.23
C LEU A 83 12.10 -10.50 -2.90
N GLU A 84 11.50 -10.66 -4.08
CA GLU A 84 10.76 -9.60 -4.77
C GLU A 84 9.59 -9.10 -3.92
N LEU A 85 8.82 -10.00 -3.30
CA LEU A 85 7.71 -9.61 -2.43
C LEU A 85 8.18 -8.86 -1.18
N ARG A 86 9.34 -9.25 -0.63
CA ARG A 86 9.98 -8.52 0.47
C ARG A 86 10.43 -7.12 0.02
N GLU A 87 11.04 -7.00 -1.15
CA GLU A 87 11.47 -5.72 -1.71
C GLU A 87 10.27 -4.77 -1.89
N MET A 88 9.18 -5.26 -2.48
CA MET A 88 7.95 -4.47 -2.66
C MET A 88 7.34 -4.01 -1.33
N THR A 89 7.40 -4.85 -0.30
CA THR A 89 6.92 -4.50 1.04
C THR A 89 7.77 -3.39 1.67
N HIS A 90 9.09 -3.47 1.56
CA HIS A 90 9.99 -2.42 2.02
C HIS A 90 9.89 -1.14 1.18
N LEU A 91 9.64 -1.24 -0.12
CA LEU A 91 9.43 -0.08 -0.98
C LEU A 91 8.20 0.70 -0.55
N LEU A 92 7.10 0.01 -0.23
CA LEU A 92 5.88 0.63 0.29
C LEU A 92 6.12 1.36 1.63
N LEU A 93 6.91 0.76 2.53
CA LEU A 93 7.30 1.39 3.80
C LEU A 93 8.20 2.61 3.57
N THR A 94 9.12 2.50 2.63
CA THR A 94 10.06 3.56 2.28
C THR A 94 9.35 4.72 1.59
N ASP A 95 8.38 4.46 0.72
CA ASP A 95 7.54 5.48 0.08
C ASP A 95 6.66 6.20 1.11
N ARG A 96 6.12 5.45 2.07
CA ARG A 96 5.39 6.01 3.23
C ARG A 96 6.28 6.87 4.13
N ALA A 97 7.54 6.48 4.32
CA ALA A 97 8.52 7.23 5.14
C ALA A 97 9.15 8.40 4.37
N GLY A 98 9.34 8.24 3.06
CA GLY A 98 9.91 9.16 2.09
C GLY A 98 8.90 10.18 1.57
N ARG A 99 7.93 10.57 2.42
CA ARG A 99 7.03 11.68 2.12
C ARG A 99 7.84 12.91 1.74
N MET A 100 7.39 13.63 0.71
CA MET A 100 8.01 14.89 0.30
C MET A 100 8.26 15.77 1.53
N PRO A 101 9.43 16.43 1.64
CA PRO A 101 9.74 17.27 2.77
C PRO A 101 8.59 18.25 3.01
N PHE A 102 8.06 18.25 4.23
CA PHE A 102 6.92 19.08 4.63
C PHE A 102 7.10 20.57 4.23
N ALA A 103 8.35 21.04 4.25
CA ALA A 103 8.73 22.38 3.79
C ALA A 103 8.33 22.65 2.33
N TYR A 104 8.47 21.68 1.43
CA TYR A 104 8.12 21.85 0.01
C TYR A 104 6.61 22.10 -0.17
N VAL A 105 5.77 21.28 0.48
CA VAL A 105 4.31 21.42 0.41
C VAL A 105 3.86 22.78 0.96
N HIS A 106 4.49 23.24 2.05
CA HIS A 106 4.19 24.54 2.63
C HIS A 106 4.64 25.72 1.76
N ILE A 107 5.82 25.63 1.15
CA ILE A 107 6.31 26.68 0.24
C ILE A 107 5.37 26.81 -0.95
N VAL A 108 4.98 25.70 -1.58
CA VAL A 108 4.05 25.72 -2.73
C VAL A 108 2.68 26.27 -2.31
N GLN A 109 2.19 25.91 -1.12
CA GLN A 109 0.94 26.47 -0.61
C GLN A 109 1.02 27.99 -0.38
N VAL A 110 2.06 28.48 0.29
CA VAL A 110 2.26 29.92 0.51
C VAL A 110 2.42 30.66 -0.81
N LEU A 111 3.09 30.05 -1.81
CA LEU A 111 3.24 30.62 -3.14
C LEU A 111 1.90 30.77 -3.84
N VAL A 112 1.06 29.73 -3.85
CA VAL A 112 -0.28 29.77 -4.47
C VAL A 112 -1.20 30.74 -3.75
N ASP A 113 -1.19 30.73 -2.41
CA ASP A 113 -2.04 31.61 -1.59
C ASP A 113 -1.63 33.08 -1.75
N SER A 114 -0.33 33.38 -1.79
CA SER A 114 0.17 34.75 -2.04
C SER A 114 -0.13 35.21 -3.47
N LEU A 115 0.02 34.34 -4.47
CA LEU A 115 -0.35 34.66 -5.85
C LEU A 115 -1.82 35.06 -5.97
N ILE A 116 -2.73 34.29 -5.36
CA ILE A 116 -4.17 34.56 -5.39
C ILE A 116 -4.48 35.86 -4.62
N LEU A 117 -3.85 36.08 -3.46
CA LEU A 117 -4.05 37.29 -2.65
C LEU A 117 -3.62 38.56 -3.39
N TYR A 118 -2.49 38.51 -4.10
CA TYR A 118 -1.97 39.67 -4.85
C TYR A 118 -2.55 39.81 -6.25
N ALA A 119 -3.14 38.76 -6.83
CA ALA A 119 -3.75 38.81 -8.16
C ALA A 119 -4.90 39.82 -8.22
N ALA A 120 -5.78 39.87 -7.21
CA ALA A 120 -6.90 40.81 -7.17
C ALA A 120 -6.48 42.29 -7.23
N PRO A 121 -5.63 42.81 -6.33
CA PRO A 121 -5.21 44.21 -6.37
C PRO A 121 -4.31 44.54 -7.58
N ALA A 122 -3.52 43.59 -8.07
CA ALA A 122 -2.64 43.83 -9.22
C ALA A 122 -3.39 43.96 -10.55
N LEU A 123 -4.50 43.23 -10.72
CA LEU A 123 -5.26 43.18 -11.97
C LEU A 123 -6.35 44.26 -12.05
N PHE A 124 -6.82 44.75 -10.89
CA PHE A 124 -7.85 45.78 -10.79
C PHE A 124 -7.57 47.07 -11.58
N PRO A 125 -6.38 47.69 -11.51
CA PRO A 125 -6.12 48.96 -12.21
C PRO A 125 -6.05 48.84 -13.74
N LYS A 126 -5.83 47.64 -14.29
CA LYS A 126 -5.74 47.43 -15.75
C LYS A 126 -7.05 47.00 -16.39
N ILE A 127 -7.84 46.17 -15.70
CA ILE A 127 -8.98 45.44 -16.29
C ILE A 127 -10.31 45.86 -15.62
N GLY A 128 -10.27 46.60 -14.51
CA GLY A 128 -11.45 47.07 -13.80
C GLY A 128 -12.30 45.92 -13.27
N VAL A 129 -13.63 46.02 -13.39
CA VAL A 129 -14.60 45.03 -12.85
C VAL A 129 -14.41 43.60 -13.40
N HIS A 130 -13.94 43.46 -14.65
CA HIS A 130 -13.71 42.13 -15.26
C HIS A 130 -12.58 41.35 -14.56
N SER A 131 -11.75 42.02 -13.75
CA SER A 131 -10.71 41.38 -12.95
C SER A 131 -11.27 40.38 -11.95
N VAL A 132 -12.47 40.61 -11.40
CA VAL A 132 -13.09 39.75 -10.40
C VAL A 132 -13.38 38.36 -10.97
N GLY A 133 -13.93 38.29 -12.18
CA GLY A 133 -14.21 37.01 -12.85
C GLY A 133 -12.94 36.24 -13.22
N LEU A 134 -11.92 36.95 -13.73
CA LEU A 134 -10.63 36.35 -14.07
C LEU A 134 -9.89 35.83 -12.83
N VAL A 135 -9.90 36.57 -11.72
CA VAL A 135 -9.28 36.14 -10.46
C VAL A 135 -10.04 34.96 -9.85
N ALA A 136 -11.37 34.92 -9.95
CA ALA A 136 -12.15 33.76 -9.52
C ALA A 136 -11.78 32.49 -10.31
N LEU A 137 -11.65 32.61 -11.64
CA LEU A 137 -11.20 31.51 -12.50
C LEU A 137 -9.76 31.07 -12.18
N LEU A 138 -8.86 32.03 -11.98
CA LEU A 138 -7.47 31.78 -11.58
C LEU A 138 -7.41 31.04 -10.23
N THR A 139 -8.21 31.48 -9.27
CA THR A 139 -8.31 30.88 -7.94
C THR A 139 -8.80 29.44 -8.06
N LEU A 140 -9.85 29.18 -8.83
CA LEU A 140 -10.38 27.84 -9.07
C LEU A 140 -9.30 26.92 -9.65
N PHE A 141 -8.56 27.40 -10.66
CA PHE A 141 -7.55 26.59 -11.34
C PHE A 141 -6.35 26.28 -10.45
N TYR A 142 -5.72 27.30 -9.85
CA TYR A 142 -4.52 27.12 -9.03
C TYR A 142 -4.80 26.41 -7.71
N ARG A 143 -5.95 26.69 -7.08
CA ARG A 143 -6.35 26.01 -5.83
C ARG A 143 -6.80 24.58 -6.10
N GLY A 144 -7.55 24.35 -7.18
CA GLY A 144 -7.94 23.00 -7.61
C GLY A 144 -6.74 22.13 -7.96
N LEU A 145 -5.76 22.66 -8.71
CA LEU A 145 -4.50 21.95 -9.00
C LEU A 145 -3.70 21.66 -7.73
N LEU A 146 -3.66 22.59 -6.77
CA LEU A 146 -2.98 22.37 -5.49
C LEU A 146 -3.66 21.26 -4.68
N GLU A 147 -4.99 21.24 -4.63
CA GLU A 147 -5.75 20.19 -3.94
C GLU A 147 -5.60 18.82 -4.62
N LEU A 148 -5.56 18.78 -5.96
CA LEU A 148 -5.28 17.55 -6.71
C LEU A 148 -3.84 17.05 -6.48
N ALA A 149 -2.85 17.94 -6.48
CA ALA A 149 -1.48 17.55 -6.18
C ALA A 149 -1.34 17.01 -4.74
N LYS A 150 -2.11 17.56 -3.80
CA LYS A 150 -2.18 17.07 -2.42
C LYS A 150 -2.87 15.71 -2.32
N SER A 151 -3.90 15.43 -3.13
CA SER A 151 -4.55 14.11 -3.12
C SER A 151 -3.63 13.02 -3.68
N PHE A 152 -2.84 13.31 -4.71
CA PHE A 152 -1.82 12.36 -5.19
C PHE A 152 -0.67 12.12 -4.22
N LEU A 153 -0.39 13.07 -3.32
CA LEU A 153 0.64 12.89 -2.28
C LEU A 153 0.23 11.85 -1.22
N ASP A 154 -1.06 11.51 -1.12
CA ASP A 154 -1.58 10.61 -0.10
C ASP A 154 -2.62 9.62 -0.68
N PRO A 155 -2.15 8.59 -1.42
CA PRO A 155 -3.03 7.66 -2.11
C PRO A 155 -3.82 6.72 -1.18
N PHE A 156 -3.47 6.67 0.12
CA PHE A 156 -4.03 5.73 1.11
C PHE A 156 -5.01 6.38 2.10
N ASN A 157 -5.64 7.49 1.73
CA ASN A 157 -6.74 8.13 2.46
C ASN A 157 -6.40 8.59 3.90
N GLN A 158 -5.18 9.05 4.16
CA GLN A 158 -4.83 9.55 5.50
C GLN A 158 -5.28 10.99 5.73
N SER A 159 -5.62 11.72 4.67
CA SER A 159 -5.97 13.15 4.68
C SER A 159 -7.45 13.44 4.39
N GLY A 160 -8.30 12.41 4.28
CA GLY A 160 -9.76 12.54 4.17
C GLY A 160 -10.31 12.66 2.74
N TYR A 161 -9.50 12.38 1.72
CA TYR A 161 -9.91 12.37 0.31
C TYR A 161 -10.54 11.02 -0.07
N VAL A 162 -11.75 10.73 0.44
CA VAL A 162 -12.38 9.39 0.31
C VAL A 162 -12.53 8.93 -1.14
N ASP A 163 -12.90 9.82 -2.07
CA ASP A 163 -13.25 9.42 -3.45
C ASP A 163 -12.05 9.17 -4.39
N GLN A 164 -10.85 9.62 -4.02
CA GLN A 164 -9.66 9.54 -4.92
C GLN A 164 -8.60 8.56 -4.42
N THR A 165 -8.95 7.72 -3.45
CA THR A 165 -7.97 6.87 -2.75
C THR A 165 -8.01 5.43 -3.23
N ILE A 166 -6.84 4.81 -3.21
CA ILE A 166 -6.70 3.39 -3.52
C ILE A 166 -7.31 2.60 -2.36
N SER A 167 -8.41 1.92 -2.64
CA SER A 167 -9.09 1.07 -1.66
C SER A 167 -8.31 -0.24 -1.45
N ALA A 168 -7.44 -0.27 -0.44
CA ALA A 168 -6.65 -1.46 -0.09
C ALA A 168 -7.53 -2.71 0.17
N ASP A 169 -8.73 -2.52 0.70
CA ASP A 169 -9.68 -3.62 0.95
C ASP A 169 -10.14 -4.31 -0.35
N VAL A 170 -10.32 -3.54 -1.42
CA VAL A 170 -10.71 -4.08 -2.73
C VAL A 170 -9.55 -4.86 -3.32
N LEU A 171 -8.34 -4.30 -3.27
CA LEU A 171 -7.12 -4.99 -3.74
C LEU A 171 -6.87 -6.30 -2.99
N LEU A 172 -6.97 -6.29 -1.65
CA LEU A 172 -6.82 -7.51 -0.85
C LEU A 172 -7.89 -8.56 -1.18
N ARG A 173 -9.13 -8.12 -1.42
CA ARG A 173 -10.22 -9.02 -1.81
C ARG A 173 -9.98 -9.64 -3.18
N GLU A 174 -9.49 -8.86 -4.15
CA GLU A 174 -9.18 -9.34 -5.49
C GLU A 174 -8.02 -10.32 -5.47
N VAL A 175 -6.92 -9.99 -4.78
CA VAL A 175 -5.76 -10.88 -4.61
C VAL A 175 -6.17 -12.20 -3.95
N ASN A 176 -6.96 -12.14 -2.87
CA ASN A 176 -7.43 -13.36 -2.20
C ASN A 176 -8.34 -14.20 -3.10
N ARG A 177 -9.23 -13.56 -3.89
CA ARG A 177 -10.10 -14.27 -4.84
C ARG A 177 -9.28 -14.98 -5.91
N ASP A 178 -8.29 -14.29 -6.46
CA ASP A 178 -7.46 -14.83 -7.54
C ASP A 178 -6.58 -15.97 -7.02
N LEU A 179 -6.01 -15.84 -5.82
CA LEU A 179 -5.26 -16.92 -5.16
C LEU A 179 -6.12 -18.17 -4.94
N HIS A 180 -7.34 -18.01 -4.43
CA HIS A 180 -8.29 -19.13 -4.28
C HIS A 180 -8.65 -19.78 -5.62
N THR A 181 -8.81 -18.97 -6.66
CA THR A 181 -9.11 -19.45 -8.02
C THR A 181 -7.95 -20.23 -8.60
N MET A 182 -6.71 -19.76 -8.44
CA MET A 182 -5.51 -20.50 -8.86
C MET A 182 -5.35 -21.81 -8.08
N ALA A 183 -5.53 -21.79 -6.76
CA ALA A 183 -5.40 -22.97 -5.91
C ALA A 183 -6.45 -24.06 -6.20
N THR A 184 -7.66 -23.66 -6.57
CA THR A 184 -8.74 -24.61 -6.95
C THR A 184 -8.66 -25.01 -8.42
N GLY A 185 -8.20 -24.12 -9.29
CA GLY A 185 -7.98 -24.36 -10.72
C GLY A 185 -6.84 -25.33 -10.99
N SER A 186 -5.75 -25.27 -10.21
CA SER A 186 -4.62 -26.21 -10.34
C SER A 186 -5.03 -27.67 -10.17
N ARG A 187 -6.01 -27.95 -9.29
CA ARG A 187 -6.57 -29.30 -9.10
C ARG A 187 -7.44 -29.79 -10.26
N ARG A 188 -7.88 -28.89 -11.13
CA ARG A 188 -8.79 -29.18 -12.25
C ARG A 188 -8.09 -29.19 -13.61
N LEU A 189 -6.85 -28.72 -13.67
CA LEU A 189 -6.07 -28.76 -14.90
C LEU A 189 -5.62 -30.20 -15.16
N PRO A 190 -5.94 -30.79 -16.32
CA PRO A 190 -5.37 -32.07 -16.70
C PRO A 190 -3.86 -31.90 -16.81
N LEU A 191 -3.12 -32.69 -16.04
CA LEU A 191 -1.67 -32.78 -16.22
C LEU A 191 -1.43 -33.33 -17.63
N PRO A 192 -0.55 -32.73 -18.44
CA PRO A 192 -0.14 -33.34 -19.70
C PRO A 192 0.45 -34.72 -19.36
N VAL A 193 -0.24 -35.76 -19.82
CA VAL A 193 0.25 -37.13 -19.77
C VAL A 193 1.28 -37.21 -20.89
N GLU A 194 2.56 -37.25 -20.52
CA GLU A 194 3.62 -37.72 -21.44
C GLU A 194 3.58 -39.24 -21.56
#